data_AF-A0A1C5FW90-F1
#
_entry.id   AF-A0A1C5FW90-F1
#
_cell.length_a   1.000
_cell.length_b   1.000
_cell.length_c   1.000
_cell.angle_alpha   90.00
_cell.angle_beta   90.00
_cell.angle_gamma   90.00
#
_symmetry.space_group_name_H-M   'P 1'
#
loop_
_entity.id
_entity.type
_entity.pdbx_description
1 polymer ?
#
loop_
_entity_poly.entity_id
_entity_poly.type
_entity_poly.pdbx_seq_one_letter_code
_entity_poly.pdbx_strand_id
1 'polypeptide(L)'
;AFLDALAERRRAEGLPATSVAWGPWAEGGMATQDAAVSGRMERFGLPAMEPELAVTAMARAVNQSDACPVITDIDWPRFTAGVGGTRLGLLFGDIAEVRAARQAADATLDGQAADALRTSLATTLSELPAPEREAALLDLVRTHTAAVLGYATHEGIDGERGFFDMGLDSLTAVELRNRLNAATGLRLRPTALFDYGSPSALAGHLKGELAEDEAAPEKSLPAEIDRLESVLSGMPQDDITRTKAIVRLQSVLAKLSEPVGGGGSAVRDDDIADDDLESASVDELFDVIDRELGDA
;
A
#
# COMPACT_ATOMS: atom_id res chain seq x y z
N ALA A 1 6.55 -23.34 -14.34
CA ALA A 1 6.99 -22.46 -15.44
C ALA A 1 7.61 -23.23 -16.61
N PHE A 2 8.80 -23.83 -16.48
CA PHE A 2 9.44 -24.53 -17.63
C PHE A 2 8.59 -25.69 -18.19
N LEU A 3 8.03 -26.54 -17.30
CA LEU A 3 7.19 -27.67 -17.71
C LEU A 3 5.90 -27.22 -18.40
N ASP A 4 5.32 -26.10 -17.97
CA ASP A 4 4.11 -25.52 -18.56
C ASP A 4 4.40 -25.06 -19.99
N ALA A 5 5.49 -24.32 -20.19
CA ALA A 5 5.94 -23.89 -21.52
C ALA A 5 6.26 -25.08 -22.44
N LEU A 6 6.82 -26.17 -21.90
CA LEU A 6 7.09 -27.39 -22.66
C LEU A 6 5.78 -28.09 -23.10
N ALA A 7 4.79 -28.17 -22.21
CA ALA A 7 3.50 -28.78 -22.51
C ALA A 7 2.75 -28.00 -23.59
N GLU A 8 2.73 -26.67 -23.48
CA GLU A 8 2.16 -25.79 -24.51
C GLU A 8 2.85 -25.96 -25.87
N ARG A 9 4.19 -25.95 -25.90
CA ARG A 9 4.94 -26.14 -27.15
C ARG A 9 4.61 -27.47 -27.82
N ARG A 10 4.58 -28.57 -27.05
CA ARG A 10 4.25 -29.89 -27.59
C ARG A 10 2.86 -29.92 -28.20
N ARG A 11 1.88 -29.30 -27.55
CA ARG A 11 0.51 -29.23 -28.09
C ARG A 11 0.40 -28.37 -29.33
N ALA A 12 1.12 -27.25 -29.40
CA ALA A 12 1.22 -26.44 -30.62
C ALA A 12 1.81 -27.23 -31.81
N GLU A 13 2.66 -28.22 -31.53
CA GLU A 13 3.22 -29.16 -32.52
C GLU A 13 2.32 -30.37 -32.80
N GLY A 14 1.11 -30.42 -32.23
CA GLY A 14 0.17 -31.54 -32.37
C GLY A 14 0.53 -32.79 -31.54
N LEU A 15 1.48 -32.68 -30.61
CA LEU A 15 1.89 -33.76 -29.72
C LEU A 15 1.16 -33.69 -28.37
N PRO A 16 0.83 -34.84 -27.76
CA PRO A 16 0.23 -34.87 -26.43
C PRO A 16 1.25 -34.46 -25.36
N ALA A 17 0.80 -33.65 -24.40
CA ALA A 17 1.51 -33.26 -23.18
C ALA A 17 0.53 -32.65 -22.17
N THR A 18 0.71 -32.87 -20.88
CA THR A 18 -0.04 -32.17 -19.82
C THR A 18 0.93 -31.86 -18.68
N SER A 19 1.00 -30.60 -18.27
CA SER A 19 1.76 -30.14 -17.10
C SER A 19 0.76 -29.77 -16.00
N VAL A 20 0.85 -30.40 -14.83
CA VAL A 20 -0.10 -30.10 -13.73
C VAL A 20 0.62 -29.29 -12.65
N ALA A 21 0.09 -28.12 -12.33
CA ALA A 21 0.54 -27.32 -11.20
C ALA A 21 -0.23 -27.73 -9.94
N TRP A 22 0.45 -28.40 -9.01
CA TRP A 22 -0.17 -28.97 -7.82
C TRP A 22 -0.13 -28.04 -6.61
N GLY A 23 -1.22 -28.05 -5.84
CA GLY A 23 -1.22 -27.68 -4.42
C GLY A 23 -0.52 -28.72 -3.53
N PRO A 24 -0.47 -28.49 -2.21
CA PRO A 24 0.17 -29.43 -1.28
C PRO A 24 -0.57 -30.77 -1.23
N TRP A 25 0.18 -31.88 -1.16
CA TRP A 25 -0.37 -33.24 -1.01
C TRP A 25 -0.23 -33.70 0.45
N ALA A 26 -1.25 -34.39 0.96
CA ALA A 26 -1.23 -34.97 2.28
C ALA A 26 -0.38 -36.27 2.33
N GLU A 27 -0.23 -36.83 3.53
CA GLU A 27 0.35 -38.16 3.81
C GLU A 27 1.85 -38.36 3.50
N GLY A 28 2.49 -37.49 2.72
CA GLY A 28 3.93 -37.61 2.46
C GLY A 28 4.48 -36.67 1.37
N GLY A 29 5.80 -36.47 1.36
CA GLY A 29 6.51 -35.74 0.30
C GLY A 29 6.83 -34.28 0.64
N MET A 30 7.10 -33.49 -0.40
CA MET A 30 7.66 -32.13 -0.27
C MET A 30 6.80 -31.18 0.58
N ALA A 31 5.49 -31.40 0.63
CA ALA A 31 4.55 -30.55 1.37
C ALA A 31 4.43 -30.92 2.86
N THR A 32 4.81 -32.14 3.25
CA THR A 32 4.60 -32.68 4.62
C THR A 32 5.90 -33.06 5.33
N GLN A 33 7.04 -33.07 4.63
CA GLN A 33 8.36 -33.39 5.21
C GLN A 33 8.83 -32.38 6.26
N ASP A 34 8.43 -31.12 6.13
CA ASP A 34 8.74 -30.06 7.07
C ASP A 34 7.44 -29.50 7.66
N ALA A 35 7.29 -29.60 8.97
CA ALA A 35 6.14 -29.07 9.70
C ALA A 35 6.00 -27.55 9.54
N ALA A 36 7.10 -26.82 9.36
CA ALA A 36 7.09 -25.39 9.08
C ALA A 36 6.52 -25.09 7.70
N VAL A 37 6.85 -25.91 6.69
CA VAL A 37 6.30 -25.78 5.32
C VAL A 37 4.82 -26.15 5.30
N SER A 38 4.46 -27.26 5.93
CA SER A 38 3.07 -27.75 6.04
C SER A 38 2.18 -26.71 6.72
N GLY A 39 2.59 -26.27 7.91
CA GLY A 39 1.85 -25.27 8.68
C GLY A 39 1.81 -23.91 8.00
N ARG A 40 2.83 -23.57 7.19
CA ARG A 40 2.80 -22.34 6.37
C ARG A 40 1.74 -22.42 5.30
N MET A 41 1.69 -23.51 4.52
CA MET A 41 0.69 -23.67 3.45
C MET A 41 -0.73 -23.65 4.00
N GLU A 42 -0.99 -24.34 5.11
CA GLU A 42 -2.29 -24.30 5.79
C GLU A 42 -2.65 -22.89 6.25
N ARG A 43 -1.71 -22.12 6.83
CA ARG A 43 -1.95 -20.73 7.24
C ARG A 43 -2.29 -19.82 6.06
N PHE A 44 -1.75 -20.10 4.88
CA PHE A 44 -2.07 -19.37 3.65
C PHE A 44 -3.36 -19.86 2.98
N GLY A 45 -4.10 -20.80 3.55
CA GLY A 45 -5.35 -21.30 2.98
C GLY A 45 -5.12 -22.27 1.82
N LEU A 46 -3.98 -22.97 1.81
CA LEU A 46 -3.69 -24.07 0.89
C LEU A 46 -3.64 -25.37 1.70
N PRO A 47 -4.80 -25.95 2.05
CA PRO A 47 -4.85 -27.23 2.76
C PRO A 47 -4.26 -28.37 1.91
N ALA A 48 -3.68 -29.36 2.59
CA ALA A 48 -3.13 -30.53 1.93
C ALA A 48 -4.25 -31.41 1.34
N MET A 49 -4.13 -31.76 0.06
CA MET A 49 -5.09 -32.59 -0.66
C MET A 49 -4.90 -34.07 -0.36
N GLU A 50 -6.00 -34.80 -0.21
CA GLU A 50 -5.97 -36.26 -0.11
C GLU A 50 -5.41 -36.89 -1.40
N PRO A 51 -4.44 -37.82 -1.32
CA PRO A 51 -3.80 -38.41 -2.50
C PRO A 51 -4.79 -39.09 -3.46
N GLU A 52 -5.82 -39.77 -2.93
CA GLU A 52 -6.83 -40.45 -3.75
C GLU A 52 -7.64 -39.46 -4.62
N LEU A 53 -8.00 -38.31 -4.03
CA LEU A 53 -8.70 -37.23 -4.74
C LEU A 53 -7.79 -36.59 -5.78
N ALA A 54 -6.53 -36.32 -5.43
CA ALA A 54 -5.55 -35.73 -6.34
C ALA A 54 -5.25 -36.63 -7.54
N VAL A 55 -5.12 -37.95 -7.34
CA VAL A 55 -4.96 -38.93 -8.43
C VAL A 55 -6.20 -38.97 -9.32
N THR A 56 -7.39 -38.90 -8.75
CA THR A 56 -8.65 -38.82 -9.52
C THR A 56 -8.70 -37.55 -10.38
N ALA A 57 -8.26 -36.41 -9.84
CA ALA A 57 -8.18 -35.16 -10.57
C ALA A 57 -7.12 -35.20 -11.69
N MET A 58 -5.98 -35.86 -11.46
CA MET A 58 -4.95 -36.10 -12.49
C MET A 58 -5.52 -36.90 -13.66
N ALA A 59 -6.25 -37.98 -13.38
CA ALA A 59 -6.87 -38.80 -14.43
C ALA A 59 -7.84 -37.96 -15.29
N ARG A 60 -8.59 -37.03 -14.68
CA ARG A 60 -9.44 -36.09 -15.44
C ARG A 60 -8.62 -35.10 -16.27
N ALA A 61 -7.59 -34.49 -15.68
CA ALA A 61 -6.74 -33.50 -16.34
C ALA A 61 -6.05 -34.05 -17.60
N VAL A 62 -5.58 -35.30 -17.56
CA VAL A 62 -4.93 -35.95 -18.72
C VAL A 62 -5.93 -36.22 -19.86
N ASN A 63 -7.22 -36.37 -19.55
CA ASN A 63 -8.28 -36.59 -20.54
C ASN A 63 -8.93 -35.29 -21.04
N GLN A 64 -8.48 -34.12 -20.58
CA GLN A 64 -9.01 -32.82 -20.98
C GLN A 64 -8.06 -32.08 -21.95
N SER A 65 -8.61 -31.06 -22.62
CA SER A 65 -7.90 -30.26 -23.62
C SER A 65 -6.98 -29.19 -23.04
N ASP A 66 -6.88 -29.06 -21.71
CA ASP A 66 -6.06 -28.03 -21.06
C ASP A 66 -4.61 -28.51 -20.89
N ALA A 67 -3.65 -27.68 -21.33
CA ALA A 67 -2.24 -28.06 -21.36
C ALA A 67 -1.61 -27.96 -19.96
N CYS A 68 -2.07 -26.98 -19.19
CA CYS A 68 -1.47 -26.57 -17.93
C CYS A 68 -2.52 -26.37 -16.81
N PRO A 69 -3.30 -27.41 -16.44
CA PRO A 69 -4.26 -27.27 -15.35
C PRO A 69 -3.56 -27.07 -14.00
N VAL A 70 -4.17 -26.23 -13.16
CA VAL A 70 -3.82 -26.07 -11.75
C VAL A 70 -4.80 -26.89 -10.92
N ILE A 71 -4.29 -27.78 -10.07
CA ILE A 71 -5.09 -28.59 -9.15
C ILE A 71 -4.61 -28.34 -7.74
N THR A 72 -5.41 -27.62 -6.97
CA THR A 72 -5.15 -27.33 -5.55
C THR A 72 -6.48 -27.17 -4.84
N ASP A 73 -6.50 -27.54 -3.57
CA ASP A 73 -7.56 -27.13 -2.66
C ASP A 73 -7.21 -25.74 -2.10
N ILE A 74 -8.20 -24.85 -2.02
CA ILE A 74 -8.02 -23.47 -1.59
C ILE A 74 -9.14 -23.08 -0.63
N ASP A 75 -8.78 -22.76 0.60
CA ASP A 75 -9.62 -22.02 1.54
C ASP A 75 -9.60 -20.54 1.14
N TRP A 76 -10.48 -20.16 0.22
CA TRP A 76 -10.53 -18.82 -0.36
C TRP A 76 -10.63 -17.69 0.68
N PRO A 77 -11.48 -17.77 1.73
CA PRO A 77 -11.48 -16.77 2.80
C PRO A 77 -10.11 -16.58 3.45
N ARG A 78 -9.40 -17.67 3.75
CA ARG A 78 -8.06 -17.58 4.37
C ARG A 78 -7.00 -17.12 3.38
N PHE A 79 -7.03 -17.63 2.15
CA PHE A 79 -6.08 -17.30 1.09
C PHE A 79 -6.14 -15.80 0.73
N THR A 80 -7.35 -15.25 0.66
CA THR A 80 -7.55 -13.82 0.36
C THR A 80 -7.11 -12.90 1.49
N ALA A 81 -7.29 -13.32 2.75
CA ALA A 81 -6.78 -12.59 3.92
C ALA A 81 -5.24 -12.59 3.99
N GLY A 82 -4.59 -13.71 3.62
CA GLY A 82 -3.14 -13.88 3.69
C GLY A 82 -2.34 -13.14 2.60
N VAL A 83 -2.83 -13.10 1.35
CA VAL A 83 -2.05 -12.61 0.19
C VAL A 83 -2.34 -11.14 -0.17
N GLY A 84 -3.28 -10.49 0.52
CA GLY A 84 -3.63 -9.09 0.31
C GLY A 84 -4.57 -8.89 -0.89
N GLY A 85 -5.73 -8.28 -0.63
CA GLY A 85 -6.87 -8.23 -1.56
C GLY A 85 -6.64 -7.54 -2.91
N THR A 86 -5.63 -6.66 -3.04
CA THR A 86 -5.41 -5.89 -4.27
C THR A 86 -4.75 -6.69 -5.40
N ARG A 87 -3.81 -7.60 -5.10
CA ARG A 87 -3.09 -8.37 -6.15
C ARG A 87 -3.86 -9.62 -6.57
N LEU A 88 -4.53 -10.27 -5.64
CA LEU A 88 -5.41 -11.41 -5.94
C LEU A 88 -6.62 -11.01 -6.78
N GLY A 89 -7.08 -9.77 -6.63
CA GLY A 89 -8.17 -9.22 -7.40
C GLY A 89 -7.95 -9.18 -8.92
N LEU A 90 -6.70 -9.01 -9.35
CA LEU A 90 -6.33 -8.95 -10.77
C LEU A 90 -6.17 -10.34 -11.38
N LEU A 91 -5.75 -11.33 -10.59
CA LEU A 91 -5.48 -12.69 -11.06
C LEU A 91 -6.68 -13.64 -10.88
N PHE A 92 -7.50 -13.42 -9.86
CA PHE A 92 -8.57 -14.31 -9.44
C PHE A 92 -9.92 -13.59 -9.28
N GLY A 93 -10.08 -12.38 -9.85
CA GLY A 93 -11.30 -11.56 -9.72
C GLY A 93 -12.58 -12.19 -10.28
N ASP A 94 -12.42 -13.17 -11.17
CA ASP A 94 -13.54 -13.93 -11.74
C ASP A 94 -14.05 -15.04 -10.82
N ILE A 95 -13.28 -15.41 -9.79
CA ILE A 95 -13.67 -16.41 -8.79
C ILE A 95 -14.63 -15.77 -7.78
N ALA A 96 -15.80 -16.38 -7.63
CA ALA A 96 -16.90 -15.83 -6.83
C ALA A 96 -16.50 -15.66 -5.36
N GLU A 97 -15.76 -16.62 -4.82
CA GLU A 97 -15.26 -16.64 -3.45
C GLU A 97 -14.26 -15.51 -3.21
N VAL A 98 -13.40 -15.22 -4.18
CA VAL A 98 -12.45 -14.09 -4.11
C VAL A 98 -13.20 -12.76 -4.15
N ARG A 99 -14.23 -12.65 -4.99
CA ARG A 99 -15.08 -11.45 -5.06
C ARG A 99 -15.81 -11.21 -3.74
N ALA A 100 -16.39 -12.25 -3.15
CA ALA A 100 -17.09 -12.17 -1.87
C ALA A 100 -16.14 -11.78 -0.72
N ALA A 101 -14.95 -12.38 -0.67
CA ALA A 101 -13.96 -12.06 0.35
C ALA A 101 -13.45 -10.61 0.24
N ARG A 102 -13.29 -10.08 -0.98
CA ARG A 102 -12.95 -8.66 -1.19
C ARG A 102 -14.04 -7.73 -0.70
N GLN A 103 -15.30 -8.01 -1.03
CA GLN A 103 -16.44 -7.21 -0.54
C GLN A 103 -16.53 -7.21 0.98
N ALA A 104 -16.28 -8.36 1.62
CA ALA A 104 -16.23 -8.46 3.08
C ALA A 104 -15.04 -7.70 3.67
N ALA A 105 -13.85 -7.77 3.06
CA ALA A 105 -12.67 -7.03 3.52
C ALA A 105 -12.85 -5.50 3.37
N ASP A 106 -13.42 -5.04 2.27
CA ASP A 106 -13.74 -3.62 2.07
C ASP A 106 -14.82 -3.14 3.06
N ALA A 107 -15.76 -3.99 3.46
CA ALA A 107 -16.75 -3.69 4.50
C ALA A 107 -16.18 -3.74 5.93
N THR A 108 -15.13 -4.52 6.17
CA THR A 108 -14.47 -4.63 7.49
C THR A 108 -13.44 -3.51 7.69
N LEU A 109 -12.84 -3.01 6.61
CA LEU A 109 -12.07 -1.77 6.56
C LEU A 109 -12.99 -0.55 6.46
N ASP A 110 -14.06 -0.53 7.24
CA ASP A 110 -14.81 0.69 7.46
C ASP A 110 -13.82 1.69 8.06
N GLY A 111 -13.59 2.81 7.36
CA GLY A 111 -12.50 3.73 7.70
C GLY A 111 -12.52 4.16 9.16
N GLN A 112 -13.72 4.21 9.74
CA GLN A 112 -14.00 4.54 11.14
C GLN A 112 -13.44 3.51 12.15
N ALA A 113 -13.48 2.21 11.85
CA ALA A 113 -12.97 1.18 12.76
C ALA A 113 -11.43 1.16 12.80
N ALA A 114 -10.80 1.34 11.63
CA ALA A 114 -9.35 1.49 11.55
C ALA A 114 -8.89 2.79 12.23
N ASP A 115 -9.67 3.87 12.11
CA ASP A 115 -9.44 5.16 12.78
C ASP A 115 -9.52 5.06 14.30
N ALA A 116 -10.54 4.38 14.82
CA ALA A 116 -10.70 4.14 16.24
C ALA A 116 -9.54 3.29 16.81
N LEU A 117 -9.12 2.25 16.09
CA LEU A 117 -8.01 1.39 16.52
C LEU A 117 -6.68 2.18 16.55
N ARG A 118 -6.42 2.95 15.51
CA ARG A 118 -5.21 3.80 15.41
C ARG A 118 -5.17 4.84 16.53
N THR A 119 -6.30 5.51 16.78
CA THR A 119 -6.45 6.50 17.86
C THR A 119 -6.22 5.85 19.23
N SER A 120 -6.77 4.65 19.46
CA SER A 120 -6.55 3.91 20.70
C SER A 120 -5.08 3.57 20.90
N LEU A 121 -4.40 3.07 19.86
CA LEU A 121 -2.98 2.73 19.93
C LEU A 121 -2.10 3.98 20.16
N ALA A 122 -2.39 5.08 19.45
CA ALA A 122 -1.71 6.35 19.65
C ALA A 122 -1.88 6.87 21.09
N THR A 123 -3.09 6.78 21.64
CA THR A 123 -3.38 7.18 23.03
C THR A 123 -2.55 6.36 24.01
N THR A 124 -2.56 5.02 23.90
CA THR A 124 -1.76 4.14 24.77
C THR A 124 -0.26 4.43 24.67
N LEU A 125 0.25 4.73 23.48
CA LEU A 125 1.65 5.11 23.29
C LEU A 125 1.94 6.50 23.87
N SER A 126 1.02 7.46 23.79
CA SER A 126 1.21 8.81 24.32
C SER A 126 1.41 8.83 25.85
N GLU A 127 0.79 7.88 26.57
CA GLU A 127 0.88 7.71 28.02
C GLU A 127 2.25 7.16 28.47
N LEU A 128 2.99 6.51 27.57
CA LEU A 128 4.31 5.95 27.85
C LEU A 128 5.42 7.01 27.68
N PRO A 129 6.52 6.93 28.44
CA PRO A 129 7.75 7.66 28.14
C PRO A 129 8.29 7.32 26.74
N ALA A 130 8.93 8.28 26.07
CA ALA A 130 9.51 8.09 24.74
C ALA A 130 10.33 6.78 24.53
N PRO A 131 11.23 6.36 25.45
CA PRO A 131 11.94 5.10 25.28
C PRO A 131 11.04 3.86 25.42
N GLU A 132 9.99 3.93 26.23
CA GLU A 132 9.04 2.82 26.43
C GLU A 132 8.10 2.67 25.22
N ARG A 133 7.77 3.77 24.53
CA ARG A 133 7.01 3.72 23.26
C ARG A 133 7.75 2.96 22.18
N GLU A 134 9.05 3.24 22.03
CA GLU A 134 9.89 2.57 21.03
C GLU A 134 10.03 1.09 21.35
N ALA A 135 10.22 0.74 22.63
CA ALA A 135 10.24 -0.64 23.08
C ALA A 135 8.90 -1.35 22.80
N ALA A 136 7.76 -0.72 23.07
CA ALA A 136 6.44 -1.30 22.83
C ALA A 136 6.17 -1.55 21.34
N LEU A 137 6.53 -0.60 20.46
CA LEU A 137 6.39 -0.76 19.02
C LEU A 137 7.34 -1.83 18.46
N LEU A 138 8.57 -1.87 18.95
CA LEU A 138 9.51 -2.95 18.59
C LEU A 138 8.96 -4.31 19.02
N ASP A 139 8.39 -4.41 20.22
CA ASP A 139 7.82 -5.65 20.72
C ASP A 139 6.60 -6.12 19.92
N LEU A 140 5.75 -5.18 19.50
CA LEU A 140 4.66 -5.43 18.56
C LEU A 140 5.17 -6.05 17.25
N VAL A 141 6.18 -5.42 16.63
CA VAL A 141 6.75 -5.91 15.36
C VAL A 141 7.40 -7.29 15.56
N ARG A 142 8.16 -7.49 16.63
CA ARG A 142 8.80 -8.79 16.93
C ARG A 142 7.77 -9.88 17.20
N THR A 143 6.68 -9.56 17.88
CA THR A 143 5.57 -10.49 18.15
C THR A 143 4.90 -10.97 16.86
N HIS A 144 4.60 -10.05 15.94
CA HIS A 144 4.03 -10.44 14.66
C HIS A 144 5.03 -11.16 13.76
N THR A 145 6.31 -10.79 13.82
CA THR A 145 7.39 -11.48 13.08
C THR A 145 7.55 -12.93 13.56
N ALA A 146 7.58 -13.14 14.88
CA ALA A 146 7.64 -14.47 15.49
C ALA A 146 6.45 -15.33 15.07
N ALA A 147 5.24 -14.79 15.11
CA ALA A 147 4.03 -15.51 14.73
C ALA A 147 4.06 -16.00 13.26
N VAL A 148 4.58 -15.17 12.35
CA VAL A 148 4.70 -15.52 10.92
C VAL A 148 5.78 -16.58 10.69
N LEU A 149 6.91 -16.48 11.39
CA LEU A 149 8.00 -17.46 11.34
C LEU A 149 7.67 -18.78 12.08
N GLY A 150 6.57 -18.82 12.86
CA GLY A 150 6.14 -20.00 13.61
C GLY A 150 6.83 -20.16 14.96
N TYR A 151 7.40 -19.09 15.52
CA TYR A 151 7.93 -19.09 16.88
C TYR A 151 6.84 -18.82 17.91
N ALA A 152 6.97 -19.44 19.08
CA ALA A 152 6.02 -19.27 20.17
C ALA A 152 6.15 -17.91 20.88
N THR A 153 7.35 -17.31 20.87
CA THR A 153 7.64 -16.03 21.53
C THR A 153 8.49 -15.12 20.64
N HIS A 154 8.42 -13.82 20.92
CA HIS A 154 9.20 -12.77 20.24
C HIS A 154 10.66 -12.68 20.73
N GLU A 155 11.00 -13.34 21.84
CA GLU A 155 12.34 -13.30 22.46
C GLU A 155 13.44 -13.79 21.51
N GLY A 156 13.12 -14.72 20.61
CA GLY A 156 14.04 -15.25 19.60
C GLY A 156 14.23 -14.36 18.35
N ILE A 157 13.47 -13.27 18.22
CA ILE A 157 13.58 -12.34 17.08
C ILE A 157 14.60 -11.26 17.42
N ASP A 158 15.68 -11.16 16.65
CA ASP A 158 16.63 -10.05 16.75
C ASP A 158 16.02 -8.78 16.12
N GLY A 159 16.03 -7.67 16.86
CA GLY A 159 15.46 -6.40 16.42
C GLY A 159 16.23 -5.73 15.28
N GLU A 160 17.54 -5.98 15.21
CA GLU A 160 18.44 -5.34 14.23
C GLU A 160 18.67 -6.21 13.00
N ARG A 161 18.41 -7.53 13.12
CA ARG A 161 18.58 -8.45 12.00
C ARG A 161 17.53 -8.20 10.92
N GLY A 162 17.97 -8.31 9.67
CA GLY A 162 17.09 -8.16 8.52
C GLY A 162 15.99 -9.23 8.50
N PHE A 163 14.78 -8.86 8.09
CA PHE A 163 13.66 -9.80 7.96
C PHE A 163 13.99 -10.99 7.06
N PHE A 164 14.58 -10.74 5.89
CA PHE A 164 14.93 -11.79 4.92
C PHE A 164 16.07 -12.69 5.42
N ASP A 165 17.00 -12.13 6.19
CA ASP A 165 18.07 -12.92 6.83
C ASP A 165 17.54 -13.83 7.93
N MET A 166 16.40 -13.48 8.54
CA MET A 166 15.68 -14.33 9.51
C MET A 166 14.80 -15.38 8.83
N GLY A 167 14.74 -15.41 7.50
CA GLY A 167 13.96 -16.38 6.74
C GLY A 167 12.54 -15.91 6.42
N LEU A 168 12.24 -14.61 6.50
CA LEU A 168 11.07 -14.09 5.79
C LEU A 168 11.31 -14.22 4.28
N ASP A 169 10.27 -14.68 3.60
CA ASP A 169 10.15 -14.77 2.16
C ASP A 169 9.06 -13.79 1.66
N SER A 170 8.83 -13.75 0.35
CA SER A 170 7.84 -12.84 -0.24
C SER A 170 6.41 -13.08 0.25
N LEU A 171 6.09 -14.32 0.68
CA LEU A 171 4.75 -14.69 1.10
C LEU A 171 4.50 -14.29 2.57
N THR A 172 5.44 -14.63 3.44
CA THR A 172 5.46 -14.25 4.87
C THR A 172 5.61 -12.74 5.08
N ALA A 173 6.29 -12.02 4.17
CA ALA A 173 6.34 -10.57 4.18
C ALA A 173 4.95 -9.92 4.05
N VAL A 174 4.11 -10.45 3.17
CA VAL A 174 2.74 -9.96 3.00
C VAL A 174 1.89 -10.27 4.23
N GLU A 175 2.04 -11.46 4.81
CA GLU A 175 1.36 -11.83 6.05
C GLU A 175 1.72 -10.88 7.20
N LEU A 176 3.02 -10.64 7.43
CA LEU A 176 3.49 -9.72 8.47
C LEU A 176 2.90 -8.32 8.29
N ARG A 177 2.92 -7.79 7.07
CA ARG A 177 2.31 -6.48 6.76
C ARG A 177 0.82 -6.45 7.12
N ASN A 178 0.07 -7.48 6.76
CA ASN A 178 -1.38 -7.52 7.02
C ASN A 178 -1.67 -7.64 8.51
N ARG A 179 -0.89 -8.42 9.26
CA ARG A 179 -1.00 -8.51 10.72
C ARG A 179 -0.71 -7.17 11.39
N LEU A 180 0.31 -6.45 10.92
CA LEU A 180 0.62 -5.11 11.42
C LEU A 180 -0.47 -4.10 11.08
N ASN A 181 -1.02 -4.10 9.86
CA ASN A 181 -2.15 -3.25 9.50
C ASN A 181 -3.36 -3.51 10.41
N ALA A 182 -3.67 -4.78 10.68
CA ALA A 182 -4.77 -5.17 11.55
C ALA A 182 -4.54 -4.80 13.03
N ALA A 183 -3.29 -4.79 13.49
CA ALA A 183 -2.94 -4.43 14.87
C ALA A 183 -2.83 -2.92 15.09
N THR A 184 -2.44 -2.17 14.06
CA THR A 184 -2.15 -0.73 14.16
C THR A 184 -3.24 0.17 13.57
N GLY A 185 -4.14 -0.39 12.75
CA GLY A 185 -5.10 0.41 11.97
C GLY A 185 -4.44 1.17 10.81
N LEU A 186 -3.13 1.02 10.58
CA LEU A 186 -2.40 1.67 9.49
C LEU A 186 -2.57 0.91 8.17
N ARG A 187 -2.29 1.61 7.07
CA ARG A 187 -2.21 1.04 5.72
C ARG A 187 -0.78 1.05 5.23
N LEU A 188 0.02 0.10 5.73
CA LEU A 188 1.41 -0.04 5.29
C LEU A 188 1.50 -0.34 3.79
N ARG A 189 2.45 0.33 3.12
CA ARG A 189 2.77 0.11 1.72
C ARG A 189 3.29 -1.33 1.50
N PRO A 190 3.07 -1.93 0.31
CA PRO A 190 3.60 -3.25 -0.01
C PRO A 190 5.12 -3.37 0.10
N THR A 191 5.84 -2.26 -0.07
CA THR A 191 7.30 -2.18 0.00
C THR A 191 7.85 -1.97 1.41
N ALA A 192 6.99 -1.73 2.43
CA ALA A 192 7.42 -1.30 3.75
C ALA A 192 8.46 -2.23 4.39
N LEU A 193 8.37 -3.55 4.21
CA LEU A 193 9.33 -4.50 4.77
C LEU A 193 10.69 -4.52 4.03
N PHE A 194 10.73 -3.99 2.81
CA PHE A 194 11.96 -3.76 2.06
C PHE A 194 12.55 -2.38 2.39
N ASP A 195 11.70 -1.36 2.47
CA ASP A 195 12.08 0.00 2.82
C ASP A 195 12.61 0.07 4.26
N TYR A 196 12.04 -0.73 5.16
CA TYR A 196 12.39 -0.87 6.57
C TYR A 196 12.78 -2.31 6.87
N GLY A 197 13.99 -2.69 6.48
CA GLY A 197 14.46 -4.09 6.43
C GLY A 197 14.59 -4.82 7.76
N SER A 198 14.44 -4.16 8.91
CA SER A 198 14.55 -4.78 10.25
C SER A 198 13.36 -4.43 11.15
N PRO A 199 13.06 -5.23 12.20
CA PRO A 199 12.04 -4.90 13.18
C PRO A 199 12.19 -3.50 13.81
N SER A 200 13.41 -3.10 14.16
CA SER A 200 13.69 -1.77 14.71
C SER A 200 13.40 -0.65 13.71
N ALA A 201 13.81 -0.82 12.44
CA ALA A 201 13.54 0.17 11.40
C ALA A 201 12.03 0.32 11.14
N LEU A 202 11.30 -0.80 11.10
CA LEU A 202 9.86 -0.79 10.88
C LEU A 202 9.11 -0.19 12.08
N ALA A 203 9.54 -0.49 13.31
CA ALA A 203 8.98 0.15 14.51
C ALA A 203 9.15 1.68 14.51
N GLY A 204 10.31 2.16 14.04
CA GLY A 204 10.56 3.59 13.85
C GLY A 204 9.63 4.23 12.81
N HIS A 205 9.35 3.53 11.70
CA HIS A 205 8.39 3.99 10.70
C HIS A 205 6.96 4.04 11.26
N LEU A 206 6.53 3.00 11.98
CA LEU A 206 5.21 2.96 12.62
C LEU A 206 5.03 4.11 13.61
N LYS A 207 6.07 4.45 14.37
CA LYS A 207 6.08 5.60 15.27
C LYS A 207 5.83 6.91 14.52
N GLY A 208 6.50 7.10 13.37
CA GLY A 208 6.32 8.27 12.52
C GLY A 208 4.89 8.40 12.00
N GLU A 209 4.35 7.33 11.43
CA GLU A 209 2.98 7.31 10.88
C GLU A 209 1.90 7.56 11.96
N LEU A 210 2.10 7.02 13.17
CA LEU A 210 1.18 7.24 14.29
C LEU A 210 1.27 8.67 14.87
N ALA A 211 2.45 9.30 14.78
CA ALA A 211 2.66 10.67 15.26
C ALA A 211 2.25 11.74 14.22
N GLU A 212 2.40 11.45 12.92
CA GLU A 212 1.95 12.34 11.84
C GLU A 212 0.42 12.50 11.83
N ASP A 213 -0.31 11.47 12.24
CA ASP A 213 -1.77 11.51 12.37
C ASP A 213 -2.23 12.19 13.67
N GLU A 214 -1.43 12.10 14.74
CA GLU A 214 -1.61 12.89 15.97
C GLU A 214 -1.35 14.40 15.72
N ALA A 215 -0.50 14.72 14.73
CA ALA A 215 -0.30 16.08 14.22
C ALA A 215 -1.35 16.53 13.19
N ALA A 216 -2.25 15.64 12.73
CA ALA A 216 -3.25 15.91 11.70
C ALA A 216 -4.64 16.36 12.20
N PRO A 217 -4.76 17.18 13.27
CA PRO A 217 -5.81 18.19 13.32
C PRO A 217 -5.28 19.62 13.20
N GLU A 218 -3.97 19.86 13.17
CA GLU A 218 -3.45 21.23 13.01
C GLU A 218 -3.12 21.56 11.55
N LYS A 219 -4.08 22.27 10.92
CA LYS A 219 -3.99 23.08 9.69
C LYS A 219 -4.34 22.40 8.36
N SER A 220 -5.43 21.66 8.32
CA SER A 220 -6.18 21.56 7.06
C SER A 220 -6.81 22.92 6.75
N LEU A 221 -6.37 23.59 5.67
CA LEU A 221 -6.94 24.87 5.21
C LEU A 221 -8.49 24.85 5.14
N PRO A 222 -9.13 23.79 4.61
CA PRO A 222 -10.58 23.63 4.70
C PRO A 222 -11.15 23.69 6.13
N ALA A 223 -10.53 23.00 7.09
CA ALA A 223 -11.02 22.98 8.48
C ALA A 223 -10.88 24.34 9.17
N GLU A 224 -9.85 25.12 8.83
CA GLU A 224 -9.68 26.48 9.34
C GLU A 224 -10.71 27.45 8.74
N ILE A 225 -11.11 27.23 7.48
CA ILE A 225 -12.21 27.96 6.83
C ILE A 225 -13.54 27.63 7.50
N ASP A 226 -13.84 26.34 7.76
CA ASP A 226 -15.06 25.91 8.45
C ASP A 226 -15.14 26.48 9.88
N ARG A 227 -14.00 26.53 10.58
CA ARG A 227 -13.90 27.14 11.91
C ARG A 227 -14.19 28.64 11.87
N LEU A 228 -13.64 29.37 10.89
CA LEU A 228 -13.90 30.80 10.69
C LEU A 228 -15.38 31.04 10.34
N GLU A 229 -15.98 30.19 9.51
CA GLU A 229 -17.42 30.26 9.18
C GLU A 229 -18.30 30.08 10.42
N SER A 230 -17.99 29.09 11.26
CA SER A 230 -18.71 28.84 12.51
C SER A 230 -18.63 30.02 13.48
N VAL A 231 -17.42 30.58 13.67
CA VAL A 231 -17.21 31.75 14.54
C VAL A 231 -17.95 32.98 14.02
N LEU A 232 -17.92 33.24 12.71
CA LEU A 232 -18.62 34.38 12.11
C LEU A 232 -20.14 34.20 12.08
N SER A 233 -20.63 32.97 11.99
CA SER A 233 -22.07 32.67 12.01
C SER A 233 -22.68 32.78 13.42
N GLY A 234 -21.87 32.56 14.46
CA GLY A 234 -22.28 32.76 15.85
C GLY A 234 -22.29 34.22 16.33
N MET A 235 -21.71 35.15 15.58
CA MET A 235 -21.67 36.58 15.93
C MET A 235 -22.92 37.34 15.45
N PRO A 236 -23.45 38.29 16.25
CA PRO A 236 -24.54 39.18 15.83
C PRO A 236 -24.21 39.96 14.54
N GLN A 237 -25.25 40.23 13.73
CA GLN A 237 -25.08 40.88 12.42
C GLN A 237 -24.54 42.31 12.51
N ASP A 238 -24.77 42.99 13.63
CA ASP A 238 -24.33 44.36 13.94
C ASP A 238 -23.00 44.42 14.73
N ASP A 239 -22.33 43.27 14.94
CA ASP A 239 -21.04 43.22 15.63
C ASP A 239 -19.94 43.88 14.78
N ILE A 240 -19.29 44.89 15.36
CA ILE A 240 -18.17 45.61 14.76
C ILE A 240 -17.00 44.67 14.46
N THR A 241 -16.80 43.63 15.27
CA THR A 241 -15.76 42.61 15.11
C THR A 241 -16.02 41.73 13.90
N ARG A 242 -17.28 41.32 13.71
CA ARG A 242 -17.74 40.57 12.52
C ARG A 242 -17.55 41.38 11.25
N THR A 243 -17.91 42.67 11.29
CA THR A 243 -17.71 43.61 10.17
C THR A 243 -16.24 43.75 9.81
N LYS A 244 -15.34 43.92 10.79
CA LYS A 244 -13.89 44.00 10.57
C LYS A 244 -13.31 42.70 10.00
N ALA A 245 -13.80 41.55 10.46
CA ALA A 245 -13.35 40.24 9.98
C ALA A 245 -13.73 40.02 8.49
N ILE A 246 -14.96 40.40 8.09
CA ILE A 246 -15.42 40.32 6.70
C ILE A 246 -14.55 41.18 5.78
N VAL A 247 -14.27 42.43 6.16
CA VAL A 247 -13.40 43.33 5.37
C VAL A 247 -11.98 42.76 5.22
N ARG A 248 -11.46 42.12 6.27
CA ARG A 248 -10.13 41.49 6.21
C ARG A 248 -10.11 40.28 5.27
N LEU A 249 -11.15 39.43 5.32
CA LEU A 249 -11.28 38.28 4.41
C LEU A 249 -11.42 38.72 2.96
N GLN A 250 -12.19 39.77 2.68
CA GLN A 250 -12.30 40.36 1.34
C GLN A 250 -10.95 40.90 0.84
N SER A 251 -10.17 41.55 1.70
CA SER A 251 -8.82 42.02 1.33
C SER A 251 -7.86 40.86 1.03
N VAL A 252 -7.96 39.74 1.75
CA VAL A 252 -7.16 38.54 1.49
C VAL A 252 -7.58 37.89 0.17
N LEU A 253 -8.89 37.74 -0.07
CA LEU A 253 -9.42 37.23 -1.34
C LEU A 253 -9.03 38.10 -2.53
N ALA A 254 -9.04 39.43 -2.39
CA ALA A 254 -8.60 40.35 -3.44
C ALA A 254 -7.13 40.14 -3.80
N LYS A 255 -6.25 39.99 -2.79
CA LYS A 255 -4.82 39.73 -3.00
C LYS A 255 -4.54 38.36 -3.62
N LEU A 256 -5.35 37.36 -3.31
CA LEU A 256 -5.19 35.99 -3.85
C LEU A 256 -5.83 35.83 -5.23
N SER A 257 -6.80 36.69 -5.58
CA SER A 257 -7.45 36.73 -6.89
C SER A 257 -6.72 37.61 -7.90
N GLU A 258 -5.64 38.30 -7.50
CA GLU A 258 -4.78 39.02 -8.44
C GLU A 258 -4.13 37.99 -9.39
N PRO A 259 -4.29 38.13 -10.73
CA PRO A 259 -3.65 37.21 -11.65
C PRO A 259 -2.14 37.30 -11.49
N VAL A 260 -1.51 36.15 -11.22
CA VAL A 260 -0.05 36.00 -11.25
C VAL A 260 0.39 36.13 -12.71
N GLY A 261 0.64 37.37 -13.14
CA GLY A 261 1.00 37.69 -14.51
C GLY A 261 0.94 39.19 -14.78
N GLY A 262 1.94 39.93 -14.30
CA GLY A 262 2.09 41.36 -14.55
C GLY A 262 3.25 41.99 -13.80
N GLY A 263 4.37 41.28 -13.69
CA GLY A 263 5.62 41.86 -13.21
C GLY A 263 6.19 42.80 -14.27
N GLY A 264 5.85 44.07 -14.19
CA GLY A 264 6.36 45.12 -15.06
C GLY A 264 6.31 46.47 -14.36
N SER A 265 7.24 46.69 -13.43
CA SER A 265 7.54 48.02 -12.91
C SER A 265 8.09 48.88 -14.05
N ALA A 266 7.36 49.92 -14.45
CA ALA A 266 7.91 50.98 -15.29
C ALA A 266 7.69 52.33 -14.61
N VAL A 267 8.78 52.87 -14.07
CA VAL A 267 9.11 54.29 -14.30
C VAL A 267 10.52 54.31 -14.87
N ARG A 268 10.60 54.52 -16.19
CA ARG A 268 11.37 55.62 -16.80
C ARG A 268 11.22 55.60 -18.33
N ASP A 269 10.94 56.79 -18.85
CA ASP A 269 11.28 57.26 -20.19
C ASP A 269 12.58 56.63 -20.69
N ASP A 270 12.54 55.99 -21.85
CA ASP A 270 13.11 56.60 -23.05
C ASP A 270 12.68 55.79 -24.28
N ASP A 271 12.49 56.53 -25.37
CA ASP A 271 12.14 56.10 -26.72
C ASP A 271 12.85 54.80 -27.17
N ILE A 272 12.13 53.91 -27.87
CA ILE A 272 12.55 53.34 -29.16
C ILE A 272 11.36 52.59 -29.81
N ALA A 273 11.22 52.91 -31.10
CA ALA A 273 10.32 52.46 -32.14
C ALA A 273 9.64 51.09 -31.99
N ASP A 274 8.33 51.18 -32.18
CA ASP A 274 7.39 50.17 -32.68
C ASP A 274 7.77 49.80 -34.13
N ASP A 275 8.39 48.65 -34.36
CA ASP A 275 8.21 47.80 -35.56
C ASP A 275 8.94 46.46 -35.38
N ASP A 276 8.39 45.39 -35.98
CA ASP A 276 9.04 44.10 -36.27
C ASP A 276 9.21 43.04 -35.16
N LEU A 277 8.10 42.56 -34.58
CA LEU A 277 8.07 41.21 -33.96
C LEU A 277 6.85 40.34 -34.32
N GLU A 278 6.11 40.69 -35.38
CA GLU A 278 5.06 39.82 -35.96
C GLU A 278 5.46 39.14 -37.28
N SER A 279 6.72 39.25 -37.73
CA SER A 279 7.19 38.66 -38.99
C SER A 279 8.35 37.65 -38.87
N ALA A 280 8.80 37.32 -37.65
CA ALA A 280 9.87 36.35 -37.45
C ALA A 280 9.41 34.93 -37.85
N SER A 281 10.08 34.36 -38.85
CA SER A 281 9.79 33.02 -39.34
C SER A 281 10.28 31.96 -38.34
N VAL A 282 9.63 30.79 -38.36
CA VAL A 282 9.88 29.66 -37.43
C VAL A 282 11.36 29.25 -37.37
N ASP A 283 12.15 29.54 -38.40
CA ASP A 283 13.57 29.20 -38.45
C ASP A 283 14.47 30.10 -37.59
N GLU A 284 14.09 31.35 -37.29
CA GLU A 284 14.87 32.23 -36.38
C GLU A 284 14.61 31.94 -34.89
N LEU A 285 13.52 31.21 -34.60
CA LEU A 285 13.13 30.79 -33.25
C LEU A 285 13.99 29.61 -32.73
N PHE A 286 14.60 28.83 -33.62
CA PHE A 286 15.50 27.72 -33.24
C PHE A 286 16.95 28.17 -32.98
N ASP A 287 17.42 29.25 -33.61
CA ASP A 287 18.77 29.81 -33.36
C ASP A 287 18.91 30.54 -32.01
N VAL A 288 17.78 30.87 -31.36
CA VAL A 288 17.76 31.44 -30.00
C VAL A 288 17.83 30.34 -28.94
N ILE A 289 17.26 29.16 -29.21
CA ILE A 289 17.23 28.02 -28.28
C ILE A 289 18.58 27.28 -28.25
N ASP A 290 19.27 27.17 -29.38
CA ASP A 290 20.63 26.57 -29.43
C ASP A 290 21.72 27.46 -28.80
N ARG A 291 21.42 28.75 -28.56
CA ARG A 291 22.33 29.69 -27.90
C ARG A 291 22.20 29.73 -26.37
N GLU A 292 21.12 29.19 -25.80
CA GLU A 292 20.94 29.09 -24.33
C GLU A 292 21.16 27.67 -23.75
N LEU A 293 21.37 26.64 -24.58
CA LEU A 293 21.66 25.27 -24.14
C LEU A 293 23.05 24.75 -24.57
N GLY A 294 23.96 25.64 -24.94
CA GLY A 294 25.33 25.32 -25.33
C GLY A 294 26.36 26.24 -24.69
N ASP A 295 26.67 26.04 -23.40
CA ASP A 295 28.04 25.86 -22.89
C ASP A 295 28.06 25.80 -21.36
N ALA A 296 28.42 24.60 -20.87
CA ALA A 296 28.96 24.23 -19.54
C ALA A 296 28.13 24.48 -18.26
#